data_AF-A0A852ERD9-F1
#
_entry.id   AF-A0A852ERD9-F1
#
_cell.length_a   1.000
_cell.length_b   1.000
_cell.length_c   1.000
_cell.angle_alpha   90.00
_cell.angle_beta   90.00
_cell.angle_gamma   90.00
#
_symmetry.space_group_name_H-M   'P 1'
#
loop_
_entity.id
_entity.type
_entity.pdbx_description
1 polymer ?
#
loop_
_entity_poly.entity_id
_entity_poly.type
_entity_poly.pdbx_seq_one_letter_code
_entity_poly.pdbx_strand_id
1 'polypeptide(L)' 'ISALQQEVTSLSKVVKQNQMALVLLLASKGGVRTVINTSCGVYVDQTENTETEIF' A
#
# COMPACT_ATOMS: atom_id res chain seq x y z
N ILE A 1 -17.51 -8.26 10.29
CA ILE A 1 -16.66 -8.35 9.07
C ILE A 1 -16.56 -6.99 8.38
N SER A 2 -17.66 -6.29 8.08
CA SER A 2 -17.64 -4.96 7.44
C SER A 2 -16.83 -3.87 8.16
N ALA A 3 -17.00 -3.69 9.48
CA ALA A 3 -16.26 -2.69 10.24
C ALA A 3 -14.73 -2.89 10.18
N LEU A 4 -14.25 -4.13 10.25
CA LEU A 4 -12.83 -4.45 10.10
C LEU A 4 -12.33 -4.15 8.69
N GLN A 5 -13.12 -4.45 7.66
CA GLN A 5 -12.78 -4.12 6.28
C GLN A 5 -12.64 -2.61 6.09
N GLN A 6 -13.56 -1.82 6.65
CA GLN A 6 -13.52 -0.36 6.59
C GLN A 6 -12.27 0.22 7.27
N GLU A 7 -11.90 -0.31 8.43
CA GLU A 7 -10.66 0.09 9.12
C GLU A 7 -9.41 -0.27 8.32
N VAL A 8 -9.35 -1.48 7.74
CA VAL A 8 -8.23 -1.90 6.89
C VAL A 8 -8.13 -1.03 5.63
N THR A 9 -9.24 -0.71 4.99
CA THR A 9 -9.27 0.20 3.83
C THR A 9 -8.86 1.63 4.21
N SER A 10 -9.29 2.12 5.38
CA SER A 10 -8.87 3.44 5.88
C SER A 10 -7.35 3.48 6.13
N LEU A 11 -6.83 2.46 6.80
CA LEU A 11 -5.40 2.35 7.10
C LEU A 11 -4.56 2.20 5.83
N SER A 12 -5.02 1.41 4.84
CA SER A 12 -4.26 1.18 3.60
C SER A 12 -4.02 2.47 2.82
N LYS A 13 -4.97 3.43 2.85
CA LYS A 13 -4.81 4.75 2.23
C LYS A 13 -3.65 5.52 2.86
N VAL A 14 -3.59 5.58 4.19
CA VAL A 14 -2.54 6.29 4.92
C VAL A 14 -1.18 5.63 4.71
N VAL A 15 -1.12 4.29 4.75
CA VAL A 15 0.14 3.55 4.51
C VAL A 15 0.66 3.78 3.09
N LYS A 16 -0.22 3.78 2.07
CA LYS A 16 0.16 4.10 0.69
C LYS A 16 0.70 5.52 0.55
N GLN A 17 0.06 6.51 1.18
CA GLN A 17 0.56 7.89 1.20
C GLN A 17 1.94 8.01 1.86
N ASN A 18 2.12 7.37 3.01
CA ASN A 18 3.41 7.35 3.71
C ASN A 18 4.50 6.69 2.85
N GLN A 19 4.17 5.59 2.18
CA GLN A 19 5.09 4.91 1.28
C GLN A 19 5.53 5.83 0.12
N MET A 20 4.60 6.56 -0.49
CA MET A 20 4.93 7.54 -1.56
C MET A 20 5.81 8.67 -1.02
N ALA A 21 5.51 9.20 0.17
CA ALA A 21 6.33 10.23 0.80
C ALA A 21 7.76 9.72 1.05
N LEU A 22 7.93 8.49 1.54
CA LEU A 22 9.24 7.89 1.74
C LEU A 22 9.99 7.64 0.42
N VAL A 23 9.30 7.26 -0.65
CA VAL A 23 9.90 7.15 -1.98
C VAL A 23 10.45 8.50 -2.45
N LEU A 24 9.68 9.58 -2.28
CA LEU A 24 10.12 10.94 -2.63
C LEU A 24 11.32 11.40 -1.78
N LEU A 25 11.20 11.29 -0.46
CA LEU A 25 12.24 11.72 0.48
C LEU A 25 13.56 10.96 0.29
N LEU A 26 13.48 9.70 -0.13
CA LEU A 26 14.64 8.82 -0.30
C LEU A 26 15.01 8.62 -1.78
N ALA A 27 14.46 9.44 -2.69
CA ALA A 27 14.69 9.30 -4.12
C ALA A 27 16.18 9.31 -4.48
N SER A 28 16.97 10.20 -3.86
CA SER A 28 18.43 10.28 -4.05
C SER A 28 19.20 9.08 -3.51
N LYS A 29 18.59 8.30 -2.61
CA LYS A 29 19.17 7.07 -2.04
C LYS A 29 18.67 5.81 -2.75
N GLY A 30 17.99 5.93 -3.89
CA GLY A 30 17.39 4.80 -4.60
C GLY A 30 16.09 4.30 -3.98
N GLY A 31 15.41 5.15 -3.19
CA GLY A 31 14.13 4.86 -2.56
C GLY A 31 14.23 4.05 -1.26
N VAL A 32 13.08 3.85 -0.61
CA VAL A 32 13.03 3.25 0.73
C VAL A 32 13.62 1.84 0.82
N ARG A 33 13.49 1.00 -0.23
CA ARG A 33 14.03 -0.38 -0.22
C ARG A 33 15.54 -0.39 -0.13
N THR A 34 16.19 0.47 -0.90
CA THR A 34 17.65 0.57 -0.91
C THR A 34 18.18 0.98 0.45
N VAL A 35 17.46 1.86 1.15
CA VAL A 35 17.84 2.34 2.49
C VAL A 35 17.69 1.26 3.57
N ILE A 36 16.64 0.44 3.50
CA ILE A 36 16.37 -0.59 4.53
C ILE A 36 16.93 -1.98 4.19
N ASN A 37 17.53 -2.15 3.00
CA ASN A 37 18.09 -3.41 2.50
C ASN A 37 17.13 -4.60 2.58
N THR A 38 15.86 -4.38 2.20
CA THR A 38 14.85 -5.44 2.11
C THR A 38 14.21 -5.49 0.73
N SER A 39 13.59 -6.63 0.43
CA SER A 39 12.79 -6.80 -0.78
C SER A 39 11.52 -5.92 -0.76
N CYS A 40 10.89 -5.88 -1.93
CA CYS A 40 9.71 -5.09 -2.23
C CYS A 40 8.42 -5.58 -1.53
N GLY A 41 7.90 -4.84 -0.55
CA GLY A 41 6.53 -5.05 -0.05
C GLY A 41 5.47 -4.31 -0.89
N VAL A 42 4.36 -4.97 -1.22
CA VAL A 42 3.19 -4.37 -1.88
C VAL A 42 1.94 -4.76 -1.09
N TYR A 43 1.07 -3.79 -0.83
CA TYR A 43 -0.26 -4.05 -0.30
C TYR A 43 -1.21 -4.41 -1.44
N VAL A 44 -1.81 -5.60 -1.38
CA VAL A 44 -2.84 -6.06 -2.32
C VAL A 44 -4.20 -5.86 -1.66
N ASP A 45 -5.06 -5.04 -2.26
CA ASP A 45 -6.44 -4.92 -1.83
C ASP A 45 -7.24 -6.10 -2.39
N GLN A 46 -7.95 -6.82 -1.52
CA GLN A 46 -8.75 -7.99 -1.89
C GLN A 46 -10.26 -7.70 -1.83
N THR A 47 -10.64 -6.46 -1.52
CA THR A 47 -12.06 -6.02 -1.59
C THR A 47 -12.64 -6.16 -3.00
N GLU A 48 -11.82 -5.96 -4.03
CA GLU A 48 -12.24 -6.03 -5.44
C GLU A 48 -12.41 -7.47 -5.97
N ASN A 49 -12.00 -8.51 -5.22
CA ASN A 49 -12.22 -9.91 -5.61
C ASN A 49 -13.68 -10.38 -5.42
N THR A 50 -14.57 -9.55 -4.88
CA THR A 50 -16.00 -9.83 -4.75
C THR A 50 -16.89 -9.13 -5.77
N GLU A 51 -16.32 -8.28 -6.64
CA GLU A 51 -17.06 -7.59 -7.70
C GLU A 51 -16.42 -7.91 -9.06
N THR A 52 -16.52 -9.18 -9.46
CA THR A 52 -16.44 -9.50 -10.90
C THR A 52 -17.77 -9.07 -11.52
N GLU A 53 -17.92 -7.77 -11.80
CA GLU A 53 -18.88 -7.33 -12.81
C GLU A 53 -18.35 -7.79 -14.18
N ILE A 54 -19.02 -8.79 -14.73
CA ILE A 54 -18.89 -9.17 -16.13
C ILE A 54 -19.40 -7.97 -16.94
N PHE A 55 -18.51 -7.31 -17.67
CA PHE A 55 -18.84 -6.48 -18.84
C PHE A 55 -18.44 -7.22 -20.10
#